data_AF-F0SBU1-F1
#
_entry.id   AF-F0SBU1-F1
#
_cell.length_a   1.000
_cell.length_b   1.000
_cell.length_c   1.000
_cell.angle_alpha   90.00
_cell.angle_beta   90.00
_cell.angle_gamma   90.00
#
_symmetry.space_group_name_H-M   'P 1'
#
loop_
_entity.id
_entity.type
_entity.pdbx_description
1 polymer ?
#
loop_
_entity_poly.entity_id
_entity_poly.type
_entity_poly.pdbx_seq_one_letter_code
_entity_poly.pdbx_strand_id
1 'polypeptide(L)'
;MAKVKPGSLFDGLSGRLGDFVFATGVNGTIVKAAPKARSASKPTASQKAVWARFSMANRFLSRAGRIVRLAMGSEQHITPVLTVKNLMNEVIEGQYPDYFIDYPRLKVSAGTLTAPKEASIKQIEGRTFAVRWNNRKRLKPAEAIVAMYSPLQECWEIESSPLDSKCMLIEIPGYINDVLECFLFLRYSDGTRVSDSVYLGSVVCA
;
A
#
# COMPACT_ATOMS: atom_id res chain seq x y z
N MET A 1 20.41 -29.50 6.13
CA MET A 1 19.12 -29.45 6.85
C MET A 1 18.69 -30.88 7.04
N ALA A 2 18.42 -31.30 8.28
CA ALA A 2 18.04 -32.67 8.59
C ALA A 2 16.59 -32.71 9.08
N LYS A 3 15.90 -33.82 8.82
CA LYS A 3 14.53 -34.05 9.27
C LYS A 3 14.54 -34.84 10.56
N VAL A 4 13.79 -34.39 11.56
CA VAL A 4 13.61 -35.10 12.83
C VAL A 4 12.59 -36.22 12.63
N LYS A 5 12.83 -37.37 13.23
CA LYS A 5 11.91 -38.51 13.17
C LYS A 5 10.62 -38.18 13.93
N PRO A 6 9.43 -38.36 13.32
CA PRO A 6 8.15 -38.17 14.00
C PRO A 6 8.04 -39.04 15.26
N GLY A 7 7.53 -38.46 16.35
CA GLY A 7 7.37 -39.13 17.65
C GLY A 7 8.66 -39.32 18.45
N SER A 8 9.79 -38.77 17.99
CA SER A 8 11.01 -38.71 18.80
C SER A 8 10.93 -37.60 19.85
N LEU A 9 11.82 -37.65 20.85
CA LEU A 9 11.94 -36.62 21.89
C LEU A 9 12.13 -35.19 21.32
N PHE A 10 12.68 -35.07 20.11
CA PHE A 10 12.94 -33.79 19.46
C PHE A 10 11.84 -33.35 18.50
N ASP A 11 10.78 -34.15 18.36
CA ASP A 11 9.64 -33.82 17.51
C ASP A 11 8.74 -32.79 18.21
N GLY A 12 8.26 -31.79 17.45
CA GLY A 12 7.49 -30.66 17.97
C GLY A 12 8.33 -29.53 18.57
N LEU A 13 9.65 -29.70 18.69
CA LEU A 13 10.53 -28.62 19.17
C LEU A 13 10.63 -27.49 18.14
N SER A 14 10.65 -26.25 18.63
CA SER A 14 10.89 -25.06 17.82
C SER A 14 11.82 -24.10 18.55
N GLY A 15 12.63 -23.37 17.79
CA GLY A 15 13.58 -22.40 18.34
C GLY A 15 15.02 -22.91 18.41
N ARG A 16 15.87 -22.18 19.14
CA ARG A 16 17.30 -22.46 19.24
C ARG A 16 17.59 -23.37 20.44
N LEU A 17 18.30 -24.46 20.19
CA LEU A 17 18.84 -25.36 21.21
C LEU A 17 20.34 -25.54 20.94
N GLY A 18 21.16 -24.81 21.70
CA GLY A 18 22.61 -24.78 21.54
C GLY A 18 23.05 -24.34 20.14
N ASP A 19 23.76 -25.23 19.45
CA ASP A 19 24.25 -25.06 18.08
C ASP A 19 23.24 -25.53 17.03
N PHE A 20 22.01 -25.82 17.41
CA PHE A 20 20.94 -26.22 16.52
C PHE A 20 19.76 -25.26 16.59
N VAL A 21 19.07 -25.11 15.47
CA VAL A 21 17.81 -24.41 15.37
C VAL A 21 16.79 -25.39 14.80
N PHE A 22 15.75 -25.64 15.59
CA PHE A 22 14.60 -26.45 15.24
C PHE A 22 13.52 -25.55 14.66
N ALA A 23 12.87 -26.01 13.61
CA ALA A 23 11.71 -25.33 13.02
C ALA A 23 10.68 -26.37 12.61
N THR A 24 9.41 -26.07 12.86
CA THR A 24 8.30 -26.91 12.44
C THR A 24 7.90 -26.52 11.02
N GLY A 25 8.05 -27.44 10.08
CA GLY A 25 7.59 -27.28 8.70
C GLY A 25 6.33 -28.11 8.43
N VAL A 26 5.79 -27.96 7.23
CA VAL A 26 4.63 -28.74 6.74
C VAL A 26 4.86 -30.26 6.84
N ASN A 27 6.10 -30.70 6.68
CA ASN A 27 6.48 -32.12 6.68
C ASN A 27 7.07 -32.60 8.02
N GLY A 28 6.86 -31.88 9.12
CA GLY A 28 7.37 -32.20 10.45
C GLY A 28 8.55 -31.32 10.88
N THR A 29 9.19 -31.69 11.98
CA THR A 29 10.27 -30.91 12.59
C THR A 29 11.57 -31.03 11.78
N ILE A 30 12.16 -29.91 11.41
CA ILE A 30 13.46 -29.83 10.74
C ILE A 30 14.49 -29.20 11.67
N VAL A 31 15.74 -29.66 11.55
CA VAL A 31 16.88 -29.13 12.31
C VAL A 31 17.96 -28.64 11.37
N LYS A 32 18.52 -27.48 11.70
CA LYS A 32 19.70 -26.90 11.05
C LYS A 32 20.71 -26.47 12.09
N ALA A 33 21.98 -26.40 11.71
CA ALA A 33 22.98 -25.74 12.53
C ALA A 33 22.54 -24.28 12.76
N ALA A 34 22.73 -23.81 13.99
CA ALA A 34 22.51 -22.42 14.33
C ALA A 34 23.46 -21.56 13.49
N PRO A 35 22.97 -20.45 12.91
CA PRO A 35 23.82 -19.56 12.18
C PRO A 35 24.92 -19.04 13.12
N LYS A 36 26.18 -19.10 12.66
CA LYS A 36 27.28 -18.44 13.35
C LYS A 36 26.96 -16.96 13.44
N ALA A 37 27.23 -16.35 14.60
CA ALA A 37 27.12 -14.91 14.73
C ALA A 37 27.98 -14.26 13.63
N ARG A 38 27.33 -13.51 12.74
CA ARG A 38 28.04 -12.76 11.70
C ARG A 38 28.87 -11.72 12.45
N SER A 39 30.16 -11.57 12.12
CA SER A 39 30.94 -10.47 12.71
C SER A 39 30.22 -9.16 12.41
N ALA A 40 30.28 -8.20 13.33
CA ALA A 40 29.60 -6.90 13.24
C ALA A 40 30.24 -6.00 12.15
N SER A 41 30.27 -6.50 10.92
CA SER A 41 30.77 -5.79 9.76
C SER A 41 29.82 -4.66 9.41
N LYS A 42 30.40 -3.50 9.07
CA LYS A 42 29.64 -2.36 8.56
C LYS A 42 28.85 -2.80 7.31
N PRO A 43 27.60 -2.34 7.14
CA PRO A 43 26.81 -2.63 5.95
C PRO A 43 27.50 -2.12 4.70
N THR A 44 27.52 -2.96 3.66
CA THR A 44 27.96 -2.60 2.30
C THR A 44 27.06 -1.52 1.70
N ALA A 45 27.55 -0.80 0.68
CA ALA A 45 26.76 0.21 -0.03
C ALA A 45 25.45 -0.38 -0.61
N SER A 46 25.52 -1.58 -1.21
CA SER A 46 24.36 -2.28 -1.73
C SER A 46 23.34 -2.65 -0.64
N GLN A 47 23.80 -3.02 0.56
CA GLN A 47 22.91 -3.25 1.71
C GLN A 47 22.23 -1.95 2.15
N LYS A 48 22.97 -0.83 2.23
CA LYS A 48 22.40 0.48 2.58
C LYS A 48 21.34 0.93 1.58
N ALA A 49 21.58 0.72 0.29
CA ALA A 49 20.63 1.02 -0.78
C ALA A 49 19.31 0.28 -0.60
N VAL A 50 19.37 -1.04 -0.38
CA VAL A 50 18.17 -1.87 -0.12
C VAL A 50 17.47 -1.45 1.17
N TRP A 51 18.22 -1.17 2.24
CA TRP A 51 17.64 -0.76 3.53
C TRP A 51 16.95 0.60 3.45
N ALA A 52 17.55 1.57 2.75
CA ALA A 52 16.95 2.88 2.55
C ALA A 52 15.64 2.77 1.75
N ARG A 53 15.65 2.02 0.64
CA ARG A 53 14.45 1.78 -0.18
C ARG A 53 13.35 1.03 0.59
N PHE A 54 13.72 0.00 1.35
CA PHE A 54 12.80 -0.75 2.21
C PHE A 54 12.25 0.11 3.35
N SER A 55 13.07 0.96 3.96
CA SER A 55 12.65 1.89 5.00
C SER A 55 11.64 2.90 4.45
N MET A 56 11.89 3.47 3.27
CA MET A 56 10.95 4.37 2.59
C MET A 56 9.60 3.69 2.31
N ALA A 57 9.61 2.46 1.77
CA ALA A 57 8.40 1.68 1.51
C ALA A 57 7.59 1.42 2.79
N ASN A 58 8.26 1.02 3.89
CA ASN A 58 7.57 0.77 5.16
C ASN A 58 7.05 2.06 5.80
N ARG A 59 7.81 3.16 5.72
CA ARG A 59 7.39 4.46 6.23
C ARG A 59 6.09 4.90 5.55
N PHE A 60 6.05 4.83 4.23
CA PHE A 60 4.85 5.09 3.44
C PHE A 60 3.67 4.17 3.82
N LEU A 61 3.86 2.85 3.87
CA LEU A 61 2.80 1.89 4.18
C LEU A 61 2.28 1.99 5.60
N SER A 62 3.12 2.36 6.57
CA SER A 62 2.71 2.53 7.97
C SER A 62 1.59 3.57 8.13
N ARG A 63 1.51 4.52 7.20
CA ARG A 63 0.49 5.58 7.16
C ARG A 63 -0.68 5.26 6.22
N ALA A 64 -0.54 4.22 5.40
CA ALA A 64 -1.55 3.80 4.45
C ALA A 64 -2.60 2.82 5.02
N GLY A 65 -2.55 2.49 6.32
CA GLY A 65 -3.42 1.44 6.89
C GLY A 65 -4.93 1.66 6.67
N ARG A 66 -5.41 2.90 6.75
CA ARG A 66 -6.83 3.23 6.48
C ARG A 66 -7.17 3.03 5.01
N ILE A 67 -6.34 3.53 4.10
CA ILE A 67 -6.57 3.42 2.66
C ILE A 67 -6.46 1.97 2.18
N VAL A 68 -5.48 1.19 2.67
CA VAL A 68 -5.33 -0.23 2.34
C VAL A 68 -6.60 -1.02 2.70
N ARG A 69 -7.20 -0.76 3.86
CA ARG A 69 -8.47 -1.41 4.25
C ARG A 69 -9.63 -1.07 3.32
N LEU A 70 -9.73 0.19 2.89
CA LEU A 70 -10.78 0.62 1.95
C LEU A 70 -10.54 0.04 0.55
N ALA A 71 -9.28 -0.06 0.15
CA ALA A 71 -8.83 -0.45 -1.18
C ALA A 71 -8.70 -1.96 -1.41
N MET A 72 -8.84 -2.80 -0.37
CA MET A 72 -8.79 -4.26 -0.49
C MET A 72 -10.16 -4.90 -0.73
N GLY A 73 -11.25 -4.24 -0.36
CA GLY A 73 -12.56 -4.89 -0.27
C GLY A 73 -12.57 -6.05 0.75
N SER A 74 -13.73 -6.67 0.98
CA SER A 74 -13.88 -7.86 1.83
C SER A 74 -14.00 -9.17 1.05
N GLU A 75 -13.91 -9.13 -0.28
CA GLU A 75 -13.97 -10.33 -1.11
C GLU A 75 -12.73 -11.21 -0.90
N GLN A 76 -12.95 -12.51 -0.70
CA GLN A 76 -11.86 -13.47 -0.55
C GLN A 76 -11.00 -13.44 -1.82
N HIS A 77 -9.67 -13.49 -1.66
CA HIS A 77 -8.65 -13.52 -2.73
C HIS A 77 -8.21 -12.19 -3.36
N ILE A 78 -8.68 -11.02 -2.89
CA ILE A 78 -8.09 -9.74 -3.31
C ILE A 78 -6.78 -9.51 -2.54
N THR A 79 -5.65 -9.52 -3.26
CA THR A 79 -4.35 -9.17 -2.68
C THR A 79 -4.21 -7.64 -2.68
N PRO A 80 -3.84 -6.99 -1.57
CA PRO A 80 -3.56 -5.56 -1.58
C PRO A 80 -2.49 -5.24 -2.62
N VAL A 81 -2.70 -4.18 -3.40
CA VAL A 81 -1.70 -3.71 -4.37
C VAL A 81 -0.61 -2.91 -3.69
N LEU A 82 -0.98 -2.19 -2.63
CA LEU A 82 -0.05 -1.47 -1.76
C LEU A 82 0.71 -2.45 -0.87
N THR A 83 1.78 -3.01 -1.41
CA THR A 83 2.71 -3.89 -0.69
C THR A 83 4.13 -3.35 -0.77
N VAL A 84 4.97 -3.73 0.20
CA VAL A 84 6.39 -3.36 0.19
C VAL A 84 7.05 -3.81 -1.10
N LYS A 85 6.70 -5.01 -1.58
CA LYS A 85 7.21 -5.57 -2.83
C LYS A 85 6.88 -4.67 -4.03
N ASN A 86 5.60 -4.30 -4.20
CA ASN A 86 5.18 -3.49 -5.34
C ASN A 86 5.78 -2.08 -5.26
N LEU A 87 5.80 -1.47 -4.07
CA LEU A 87 6.43 -0.17 -3.87
C LEU A 87 7.91 -0.20 -4.25
N MET A 88 8.66 -1.22 -3.78
CA MET A 88 10.07 -1.34 -4.08
C MET A 88 10.38 -1.70 -5.54
N ASN A 89 9.46 -2.32 -6.28
CA ASN A 89 9.75 -2.80 -7.63
C ASN A 89 9.23 -1.87 -8.73
N GLU A 90 8.12 -1.17 -8.50
CA GLU A 90 7.38 -0.48 -9.57
C GLU A 90 7.18 1.03 -9.31
N VAL A 91 7.31 1.47 -8.05
CA VAL A 91 6.89 2.83 -7.64
C VAL A 91 8.05 3.67 -7.11
N ILE A 92 8.89 3.12 -6.23
CA ILE A 92 10.03 3.86 -5.68
C ILE A 92 11.12 3.88 -6.74
N GLU A 93 11.48 5.07 -7.22
CA GLU A 93 12.49 5.30 -8.24
C GLU A 93 13.69 6.04 -7.65
N GLY A 94 14.73 6.23 -8.48
CA GLY A 94 15.97 6.91 -8.09
C GLY A 94 17.09 5.94 -7.69
N GLN A 95 18.18 6.51 -7.18
CA GLN A 95 19.39 5.77 -6.79
C GLN A 95 19.84 6.21 -5.41
N TYR A 96 20.40 5.30 -4.62
CA TYR A 96 20.85 5.63 -3.26
C TYR A 96 21.84 6.82 -3.28
N PRO A 97 21.65 7.84 -2.43
CA PRO A 97 20.65 7.94 -1.36
C PRO A 97 19.30 8.59 -1.76
N ASP A 98 19.19 9.10 -2.97
CA ASP A 98 18.09 9.92 -3.48
C ASP A 98 16.98 9.07 -4.10
N TYR A 99 16.17 8.46 -3.24
CA TYR A 99 14.96 7.74 -3.64
C TYR A 99 13.71 8.63 -3.55
N PHE A 100 12.77 8.45 -4.47
CA PHE A 100 11.49 9.14 -4.48
C PHE A 100 10.35 8.20 -4.90
N ILE A 101 9.10 8.59 -4.64
CA ILE A 101 7.90 7.84 -5.05
C ILE A 101 7.40 8.43 -6.36
N ASP A 102 7.25 7.60 -7.39
CA ASP A 102 6.55 7.94 -8.64
C ASP A 102 5.04 7.77 -8.44
N TYR A 103 4.36 8.84 -7.99
CA TYR A 103 2.92 8.83 -7.70
C TYR A 103 2.04 8.46 -8.91
N PRO A 104 2.32 8.90 -10.15
CA PRO A 104 1.63 8.40 -11.34
C PRO A 104 1.62 6.87 -11.50
N ARG A 105 2.67 6.18 -11.05
CA ARG A 105 2.75 4.70 -11.07
C ARG A 105 2.14 4.02 -9.84
N LEU A 106 1.89 4.78 -8.78
CA LEU A 106 1.34 4.25 -7.54
C LEU A 106 -0.12 3.82 -7.75
N LYS A 107 -0.37 2.52 -7.57
CA LYS A 107 -1.72 1.97 -7.50
C LYS A 107 -2.17 1.83 -6.06
N VAL A 108 -3.20 2.58 -5.69
CA VAL A 108 -3.78 2.58 -4.35
C VAL A 108 -4.76 1.42 -4.17
N SER A 109 -5.49 1.08 -5.23
CA SER A 109 -6.45 -0.04 -5.25
C SER A 109 -6.36 -0.79 -6.58
N ALA A 110 -6.61 -2.10 -6.54
CA ALA A 110 -6.95 -2.88 -7.73
C ALA A 110 -8.08 -3.86 -7.40
N GLY A 111 -8.95 -4.06 -8.37
CA GLY A 111 -10.09 -4.95 -8.20
C GLY A 111 -10.89 -5.15 -9.47
N THR A 112 -12.06 -5.75 -9.32
CA THR A 112 -12.89 -6.23 -10.43
C THR A 112 -13.87 -5.20 -10.96
N LEU A 113 -14.13 -4.12 -10.21
CA LEU A 113 -15.01 -3.05 -10.69
C LEU A 113 -14.33 -2.27 -11.82
N THR A 114 -15.13 -1.85 -12.78
CA THR A 114 -14.64 -0.97 -13.85
C THR A 114 -14.21 0.37 -13.24
N ALA A 115 -12.94 0.74 -13.45
CA ALA A 115 -12.37 2.00 -12.99
C ALA A 115 -13.16 3.22 -13.51
N PRO A 116 -13.18 4.33 -12.76
CA PRO A 116 -13.85 5.54 -13.17
C PRO A 116 -13.21 6.09 -14.44
N LYS A 117 -14.02 6.57 -15.39
CA LYS A 117 -13.56 7.17 -16.63
C LYS A 117 -13.66 8.69 -16.57
N GLU A 118 -12.86 9.37 -17.40
CA GLU A 118 -12.90 10.84 -17.52
C GLU A 118 -12.77 11.52 -16.13
N ALA A 119 -12.00 10.89 -15.24
CA ALA A 119 -11.81 11.37 -13.87
C ALA A 119 -10.87 12.57 -13.87
N SER A 120 -11.22 13.62 -13.13
CA SER A 120 -10.39 14.84 -13.03
C SER A 120 -10.62 15.54 -11.70
N ILE A 121 -9.60 16.29 -11.26
CA ILE A 121 -9.68 17.21 -10.13
C ILE A 121 -9.38 18.63 -10.61
N LYS A 122 -10.14 19.61 -10.15
CA LYS A 122 -9.92 21.03 -10.46
C LYS A 122 -10.20 21.90 -9.24
N GLN A 123 -9.33 22.86 -8.97
CA GLN A 123 -9.58 23.90 -7.97
C GLN A 123 -10.76 24.76 -8.43
N ILE A 124 -11.69 25.05 -7.53
CA ILE A 124 -12.84 25.92 -7.78
C ILE A 124 -12.62 27.28 -7.12
N GLU A 125 -12.38 27.27 -5.81
CA GLU A 125 -12.19 28.49 -5.01
C GLU A 125 -11.39 28.15 -3.76
N GLY A 126 -10.38 28.97 -3.43
CA GLY A 126 -9.55 28.77 -2.25
C GLY A 126 -9.05 27.33 -2.13
N ARG A 127 -9.37 26.66 -1.02
CA ARG A 127 -9.00 25.27 -0.74
C ARG A 127 -10.05 24.23 -1.16
N THR A 128 -11.00 24.64 -2.00
CA THR A 128 -12.08 23.78 -2.47
C THR A 128 -11.81 23.26 -3.88
N PHE A 129 -11.83 21.93 -4.02
CA PHE A 129 -11.56 21.22 -5.26
C PHE A 129 -12.79 20.41 -5.69
N ALA A 130 -13.12 20.47 -6.97
CA ALA A 130 -14.13 19.62 -7.58
C ALA A 130 -13.48 18.41 -8.23
N VAL A 131 -13.81 17.23 -7.72
CA VAL A 131 -13.49 15.96 -8.35
C VAL A 131 -14.68 15.50 -9.17
N ARG A 132 -14.47 15.21 -10.45
CA ARG A 132 -15.50 14.73 -11.37
C ARG A 132 -15.12 13.38 -11.94
N TRP A 133 -16.11 12.55 -12.19
CA TRP A 133 -15.93 11.25 -12.82
C TRP A 133 -17.14 10.88 -13.67
N ASN A 134 -16.90 10.01 -14.65
CA ASN A 134 -17.94 9.41 -15.45
C ASN A 134 -17.99 7.90 -15.21
N ASN A 135 -19.19 7.37 -15.06
CA ASN A 135 -19.44 5.95 -15.01
C ASN A 135 -20.56 5.59 -16.00
N ARG A 136 -20.18 4.93 -17.10
CA ARG A 136 -21.14 4.54 -18.16
C ARG A 136 -21.96 3.31 -17.78
N LYS A 137 -21.49 2.47 -16.85
CA LYS A 137 -22.22 1.30 -16.37
C LYS A 137 -23.04 1.67 -15.14
N ARG A 138 -24.29 1.21 -15.06
CA ARG A 138 -25.11 1.30 -13.85
C ARG A 138 -24.54 0.37 -12.77
N LEU A 139 -23.43 0.76 -12.16
CA LEU A 139 -22.95 0.20 -10.91
C LEU A 139 -23.80 0.81 -9.80
N LYS A 140 -24.79 0.08 -9.28
CA LYS A 140 -25.51 0.51 -8.08
C LYS A 140 -25.72 -0.66 -7.11
N PRO A 141 -25.42 -0.47 -5.82
CA PRO A 141 -24.93 0.77 -5.19
C PRO A 141 -23.38 0.77 -5.06
N ALA A 142 -22.75 1.90 -5.37
CA ALA A 142 -21.30 2.08 -5.24
C ALA A 142 -20.96 3.55 -4.89
N GLU A 143 -19.78 3.75 -4.33
CA GLU A 143 -19.23 5.02 -3.87
C GLU A 143 -17.94 5.32 -4.64
N ALA A 144 -17.71 6.60 -4.90
CA ALA A 144 -16.42 7.11 -5.37
C ALA A 144 -15.60 7.54 -4.16
N ILE A 145 -14.39 7.00 -4.04
CA ILE A 145 -13.44 7.32 -2.97
C ILE A 145 -12.27 8.08 -3.56
N VAL A 146 -12.03 9.27 -3.04
CA VAL A 146 -10.87 10.10 -3.35
C VAL A 146 -9.87 9.96 -2.20
N ALA A 147 -8.66 9.49 -2.52
CA ALA A 147 -7.56 9.40 -1.58
C ALA A 147 -6.49 10.43 -1.96
N MET A 148 -6.06 11.23 -0.99
CA MET A 148 -5.11 12.32 -1.18
C MET A 148 -3.94 12.10 -0.23
N TYR A 149 -2.72 12.06 -0.76
CA TYR A 149 -1.52 11.87 0.02
C TYR A 149 -0.67 13.13 0.05
N SER A 150 -0.25 13.56 1.24
CA SER A 150 0.70 14.66 1.46
C SER A 150 2.12 14.08 1.59
N PRO A 151 3.02 14.29 0.63
CA PRO A 151 4.41 13.85 0.73
C PRO A 151 5.18 14.50 1.89
N LEU A 152 4.88 15.77 2.20
CA LEU A 152 5.57 16.52 3.26
C LEU A 152 5.12 16.09 4.66
N GLN A 153 3.81 15.91 4.87
CA GLN A 153 3.26 15.53 6.18
C GLN A 153 3.15 14.00 6.37
N GLU A 154 3.36 13.24 5.30
CA GLU A 154 3.23 11.78 5.26
C GLU A 154 1.87 11.28 5.79
N CYS A 155 0.78 11.94 5.38
CA CYS A 155 -0.59 11.63 5.81
C CYS A 155 -1.53 11.41 4.62
N TRP A 156 -2.66 10.75 4.90
CA TRP A 156 -3.70 10.42 3.92
C TRP A 156 -5.03 11.03 4.32
N GLU A 157 -5.57 11.88 3.45
CA GLU A 157 -6.95 12.34 3.52
C GLU A 157 -7.83 11.54 2.57
N ILE A 158 -9.05 11.25 3.00
CA ILE A 158 -9.96 10.36 2.28
C ILE A 158 -11.35 10.96 2.32
N GLU A 159 -11.93 11.16 1.15
CA GLU A 159 -13.30 11.62 0.99
C GLU A 159 -14.09 10.61 0.14
N SER A 160 -15.40 10.54 0.39
CA SER A 160 -16.28 9.61 -0.32
C SER A 160 -17.61 10.25 -0.69
N SER A 161 -18.13 9.92 -1.87
CA SER A 161 -19.42 10.39 -2.36
C SER A 161 -20.15 9.23 -3.03
N PRO A 162 -21.49 9.21 -2.99
CA PRO A 162 -22.26 8.36 -3.87
C PRO A 162 -21.80 8.50 -5.33
N LEU A 163 -21.64 7.36 -6.01
CA LEU A 163 -21.16 7.34 -7.40
C LEU A 163 -22.08 8.11 -8.36
N ASP A 164 -23.38 8.15 -8.03
CA ASP A 164 -24.42 8.85 -8.79
C ASP A 164 -24.27 10.38 -8.79
N SER A 165 -23.59 10.96 -7.79
CA SER A 165 -23.35 12.40 -7.73
C SER A 165 -22.51 12.90 -8.90
N LYS A 166 -21.64 12.04 -9.48
CA LYS A 166 -20.68 12.32 -10.58
C LYS A 166 -19.67 13.44 -10.29
N CYS A 167 -19.83 14.14 -9.18
CA CYS A 167 -19.04 15.25 -8.72
C CYS A 167 -19.00 15.21 -7.19
N MET A 168 -17.85 15.57 -6.64
CA MET A 168 -17.62 15.77 -5.22
C MET A 168 -16.88 17.10 -5.05
N LEU A 169 -17.28 17.88 -4.06
CA LEU A 169 -16.50 19.02 -3.59
C LEU A 169 -15.72 18.58 -2.36
N ILE A 170 -14.42 18.82 -2.37
CA ILE A 170 -13.50 18.52 -1.29
C ILE A 170 -12.94 19.83 -0.81
N GLU A 171 -13.16 20.15 0.47
CA GLU A 171 -12.50 21.27 1.14
C GLU A 171 -11.28 20.73 1.87
N ILE A 172 -10.10 21.19 1.49
CA ILE A 172 -8.85 20.69 2.07
C ILE A 172 -8.59 21.42 3.39
N PRO A 173 -8.39 20.68 4.51
CA PRO A 173 -8.17 21.30 5.79
C PRO A 173 -6.98 22.25 5.80
N GLY A 174 -7.11 23.41 6.44
CA GLY A 174 -6.10 24.47 6.39
C GLY A 174 -4.76 24.16 7.05
N TYR A 175 -4.65 23.05 7.78
CA TYR A 175 -3.38 22.55 8.30
C TYR A 175 -2.54 21.84 7.23
N ILE A 176 -3.13 21.47 6.09
CA ILE A 176 -2.43 20.90 4.94
C ILE A 176 -2.01 22.05 4.01
N ASN A 177 -0.74 22.41 4.10
CA ASN A 177 -0.09 23.38 3.22
C ASN A 177 0.98 22.66 2.39
N ASP A 178 0.53 21.66 1.63
CA ASP A 178 1.37 20.76 0.85
C ASP A 178 0.78 20.55 -0.54
N VAL A 179 1.60 19.97 -1.42
CA VAL A 179 1.15 19.27 -2.61
C VAL A 179 0.43 17.99 -2.18
N LEU A 180 -0.76 17.76 -2.70
CA LEU A 180 -1.51 16.53 -2.49
C LEU A 180 -1.55 15.72 -3.78
N GLU A 181 -1.16 14.46 -3.66
CA GLU A 181 -1.21 13.47 -4.73
C GLU A 181 -2.55 12.74 -4.68
N CYS A 182 -3.39 12.96 -5.69
CA CYS A 182 -4.79 12.56 -5.65
C CYS A 182 -5.06 11.30 -6.48
N PHE A 183 -5.82 10.37 -5.90
CA PHE A 183 -6.23 9.12 -6.52
C PHE A 183 -7.74 8.94 -6.38
N LEU A 184 -8.38 8.35 -7.38
CA LEU A 184 -9.80 7.99 -7.35
C LEU A 184 -9.98 6.51 -7.63
N PHE A 185 -10.81 5.84 -6.83
CA PHE A 185 -11.28 4.49 -7.10
C PHE A 185 -12.73 4.35 -6.67
N LEU A 186 -13.39 3.31 -7.17
CA LEU A 186 -14.76 3.00 -6.82
C LEU A 186 -14.79 1.86 -5.80
N ARG A 187 -15.77 1.90 -4.91
CA ARG A 187 -16.06 0.83 -3.97
C ARG A 187 -17.54 0.49 -4.02
N TYR A 188 -17.88 -0.78 -4.11
CA TYR A 188 -19.27 -1.21 -4.04
C TYR A 188 -19.80 -1.01 -2.62
N SER A 189 -21.09 -0.73 -2.46
CA SER A 189 -21.66 -0.31 -1.16
C SER A 189 -21.61 -1.38 -0.06
N ASP A 190 -21.52 -2.66 -0.43
CA ASP A 190 -21.30 -3.76 0.52
C ASP A 190 -19.84 -3.83 1.01
N GLY A 191 -18.96 -3.01 0.44
CA GLY A 191 -17.55 -2.95 0.75
C GLY A 191 -16.74 -4.15 0.25
N THR A 192 -17.32 -5.05 -0.55
CA THR A 192 -16.68 -6.29 -1.02
C THR A 192 -15.74 -6.05 -2.18
N ARG A 193 -16.15 -5.19 -3.11
CA ARG A 193 -15.47 -4.98 -4.40
C ARG A 193 -14.99 -3.55 -4.57
N VAL A 194 -13.87 -3.41 -5.24
CA VAL A 194 -13.23 -2.14 -5.56
C VAL A 194 -12.82 -2.11 -7.04
N SER A 195 -12.55 -0.93 -7.59
CA SER A 195 -11.95 -0.77 -8.90
C SER A 195 -10.44 -0.54 -8.80
N ASP A 196 -9.75 -0.64 -9.93
CA ASP A 196 -8.44 -0.04 -10.07
C ASP A 196 -8.49 1.47 -9.79
N SER A 197 -7.46 1.98 -9.11
CA SER A 197 -7.30 3.40 -8.85
C SER A 197 -6.80 4.15 -10.08
N VAL A 198 -7.30 5.36 -10.27
CA VAL A 198 -6.86 6.32 -11.29
C VAL A 198 -6.16 7.48 -10.58
N TYR A 199 -4.94 7.81 -11.02
CA TYR A 199 -4.24 9.00 -10.57
C TYR A 199 -4.86 10.24 -11.22
N LEU A 200 -5.23 11.23 -10.40
CA LEU A 200 -5.89 12.46 -10.84
C LEU A 200 -4.90 13.62 -11.06
N GLY A 201 -3.64 13.46 -10.65
CA GLY A 201 -2.65 14.52 -10.61
C GLY A 201 -2.39 15.05 -9.20
N SER A 202 -1.47 16.00 -9.14
CA SER A 202 -1.12 16.73 -7.93
C SER A 202 -1.91 18.03 -7.82
N VAL A 203 -2.37 18.40 -6.63
CA VAL A 203 -2.96 19.71 -6.35
C VAL A 203 -2.14 20.46 -5.30
N VAL A 204 -2.00 21.77 -5.48
CA VAL A 204 -1.29 22.63 -4.52
C VAL A 204 -2.30 23.31 -3.62
N CYS A 205 -2.13 23.15 -2.30
CA CYS A 205 -2.94 23.84 -1.30
C CYS A 205 -2.24 25.14 -0.91
N ALA A 206 -2.48 26.22 -1.67
CA ALA A 206 -2.01 27.57 -1.39
C ALA A 206 -3.17 28.47 -0.98
#